data_AF-A0A238VXF5-F1
#
_entry.id   AF-A0A238VXF5-F1
#
_cell.length_a   1.000
_cell.length_b   1.000
_cell.length_c   1.000
_cell.angle_alpha   90.00
_cell.angle_beta   90.00
_cell.angle_gamma   90.00
#
_symmetry.space_group_name_H-M   'P 1'
#
loop_
_entity.id
_entity.type
_entity.pdbx_description
1 polymer ?
#
loop_
_entity_poly.entity_id
_entity_poly.type
_entity_poly.pdbx_seq_one_letter_code
_entity_poly.pdbx_strand_id
1 'polypeptide(L)' 'MAEHIADRFRFRPATSATVPVFEEVRALFTNLAEELDELLPAGREKAVAFTELETAHFWANAAIARGSDQ' A
#
# COMPACT_ATOMS: atom_id res chain seq x y z
N MET A 1 4.06 13.17 22.66
CA MET A 1 3.51 13.58 21.36
C MET A 1 4.59 13.88 20.32
N ALA A 2 5.61 14.69 20.64
CA ALA A 2 6.72 14.98 19.70
C ALA A 2 7.57 13.73 19.34
N GLU A 3 7.74 12.81 20.30
CA GLU A 3 8.59 11.62 20.19
C GLU A 3 8.16 10.64 19.07
N HIS A 4 6.90 10.66 18.65
CA HIS A 4 6.40 9.79 17.56
C HIS A 4 6.33 10.46 16.19
N ILE A 5 6.60 11.77 16.09
CA ILE A 5 6.49 12.48 14.80
C ILE A 5 7.65 12.10 13.89
N ALA A 6 8.88 12.06 14.42
CA ALA A 6 10.06 11.68 13.64
C ALA A 6 9.90 10.29 13.01
N ASP A 7 9.35 9.32 13.75
CA ASP A 7 9.12 7.96 13.25
C ASP A 7 8.11 7.88 12.10
N ARG A 8 7.12 8.79 12.08
CA ARG A 8 6.12 8.86 11.00
C ARG A 8 6.70 9.35 9.68
N PHE A 9 7.75 10.17 9.76
CA PHE A 9 8.44 10.76 8.59
C PHE A 9 9.79 10.11 8.30
N ARG A 10 10.22 9.15 9.13
CA ARG A 10 11.48 8.43 8.94
C ARG A 10 11.41 7.63 7.63
N PHE A 11 12.39 7.86 6.76
CA PHE A 11 12.60 7.02 5.59
C PHE A 11 13.08 5.63 6.01
N ARG A 12 12.47 4.59 5.44
CA ARG A 12 12.76 3.19 5.75
C ARG A 12 12.99 2.44 4.43
N PRO A 13 14.25 2.13 4.09
CA PRO A 13 14.56 1.41 2.87
C PRO A 13 14.12 -0.05 2.97
N ALA A 14 13.79 -0.65 1.83
CA ALA A 14 13.53 -2.09 1.78
C ALA A 14 14.82 -2.88 2.08
N THR A 15 14.66 -4.01 2.75
CA THR A 15 15.73 -4.96 3.09
C THR A 15 15.50 -6.26 2.32
N SER A 16 16.50 -7.14 2.27
CA SER A 16 16.32 -8.47 1.68
C SER A 16 15.17 -9.27 2.29
N ALA A 17 14.83 -9.01 3.56
CA ALA A 17 13.71 -9.65 4.24
C ALA A 17 12.34 -9.04 3.89
N THR A 18 12.28 -7.74 3.61
CA THR A 18 10.99 -7.06 3.32
C THR A 18 10.67 -6.98 1.84
N VAL A 19 11.66 -7.07 0.95
CA VAL A 19 11.45 -7.06 -0.52
C VAL A 19 10.40 -8.09 -0.96
N PRO A 20 10.47 -9.37 -0.56
CA PRO A 20 9.46 -10.36 -0.99
C PRO A 20 8.04 -10.00 -0.53
N VAL A 21 7.91 -9.42 0.67
CA VAL A 21 6.60 -9.01 1.23
C VAL A 21 6.03 -7.81 0.47
N PHE A 22 6.88 -6.84 0.10
CA PHE A 22 6.46 -5.73 -0.77
C PHE A 22 6.01 -6.20 -2.15
N GLU A 23 6.70 -7.17 -2.74
CA GLU A 23 6.35 -7.75 -4.03
C GLU A 23 5.02 -8.50 -3.98
N GLU A 24 4.79 -9.30 -2.92
CA GLU A 24 3.53 -10.02 -2.71
C GLU A 24 2.34 -9.05 -2.54
N VAL A 25 2.48 -8.03 -1.69
CA VAL A 25 1.44 -7.00 -1.53
C VAL A 25 1.18 -6.28 -2.84
N ARG A 26 2.24 -5.90 -3.58
CA ARG A 26 2.06 -5.26 -4.89
C ARG A 26 1.26 -6.14 -5.84
N ALA A 27 1.60 -7.43 -5.95
CA ALA A 27 0.90 -8.36 -6.81
C ALA A 27 -0.59 -8.48 -6.45
N LEU A 28 -0.92 -8.60 -5.15
CA LEU A 28 -2.31 -8.67 -4.68
C LEU A 28 -3.13 -7.45 -5.08
N PHE A 29 -2.59 -6.25 -4.87
CA PHE A 29 -3.28 -5.00 -5.20
C PHE A 29 -3.39 -4.78 -6.71
N THR A 30 -2.35 -5.13 -7.49
CA THR A 30 -2.39 -5.06 -8.95
C THR A 30 -3.47 -5.99 -9.52
N ASN A 31 -3.50 -7.26 -9.11
CA ASN A 31 -4.49 -8.21 -9.60
C ASN A 31 -5.91 -7.75 -9.27
N LEU A 32 -6.16 -7.28 -8.04
CA LEU A 32 -7.48 -6.76 -7.67
C LEU A 32 -7.86 -5.50 -8.48
N ALA A 33 -6.90 -4.60 -8.74
CA ALA A 33 -7.14 -3.41 -9.55
C ALA A 33 -7.54 -3.78 -10.99
N GLU A 34 -6.85 -4.76 -11.59
CA GLU A 34 -7.17 -5.27 -12.93
C GLU A 34 -8.60 -5.85 -12.99
N GLU A 35 -8.96 -6.72 -12.03
CA GLU A 35 -10.30 -7.31 -11.94
C GLU A 35 -11.39 -6.24 -11.74
N LEU A 36 -11.15 -5.23 -10.89
CA LEU A 36 -12.08 -4.12 -10.71
C LEU A 36 -12.17 -3.21 -11.94
N ASP A 37 -11.09 -3.07 -12.72
CA ASP A 37 -11.13 -2.31 -13.96
C ASP A 37 -12.10 -2.94 -14.96
N GLU A 38 -12.04 -4.27 -15.08
CA GLU A 38 -12.91 -5.02 -15.99
C GLU A 38 -14.37 -5.05 -15.54
N LEU A 39 -14.62 -5.20 -14.24
CA LEU A 39 -15.97 -5.39 -13.70
C LEU A 39 -16.74 -4.08 -13.48
N LEU A 40 -16.07 -2.97 -13.20
CA LEU A 40 -16.73 -1.72 -12.84
C LEU A 40 -16.96 -0.83 -14.07
N PRO A 41 -18.18 -0.29 -14.25
CA PRO A 41 -18.44 0.68 -15.31
C PRO A 41 -17.67 1.99 -15.06
N ALA A 42 -17.34 2.71 -16.13
CA ALA A 42 -16.72 4.02 -16.01
C ALA A 42 -17.63 4.99 -15.25
N GLY A 43 -17.09 5.68 -14.24
CA GLY A 43 -17.86 6.59 -13.40
C GLY A 43 -17.12 7.06 -12.16
N ARG A 44 -17.81 7.87 -11.36
CA ARG A 44 -17.28 8.42 -10.10
C ARG A 44 -16.97 7.31 -9.10
N GLU A 45 -17.83 6.31 -9.03
CA GLU A 45 -17.75 5.19 -8.10
C GLU A 45 -16.50 4.34 -8.37
N LYS A 46 -16.21 4.06 -9.65
CA LYS A 46 -14.97 3.39 -10.06
C LYS A 46 -13.74 4.21 -9.68
N ALA A 47 -13.75 5.52 -9.96
CA ALA A 47 -12.64 6.39 -9.59
C ALA A 47 -12.39 6.39 -8.07
N VAL A 48 -13.47 6.47 -7.26
CA VAL A 48 -13.38 6.38 -5.80
C VAL A 48 -12.86 5.01 -5.36
N ALA A 49 -13.33 3.92 -5.95
CA ALA A 49 -12.84 2.58 -5.64
C ALA A 49 -11.31 2.45 -5.86
N PHE A 50 -10.80 3.00 -6.96
CA PHE A 50 -9.36 3.03 -7.22
C PHE A 50 -8.60 3.93 -6.23
N THR A 51 -9.11 5.12 -5.88
CA THR A 51 -8.49 5.97 -4.84
C THR A 51 -8.38 5.26 -3.49
N GLU A 52 -9.43 4.56 -3.07
CA GLU A 52 -9.41 3.83 -1.79
C GLU A 52 -8.51 2.60 -1.85
N LEU A 53 -8.45 1.91 -2.99
CA LEU A 53 -7.54 0.79 -3.22
C LEU A 53 -6.07 1.24 -3.14
N GLU A 54 -5.72 2.35 -3.79
CA GLU A 54 -4.38 2.96 -3.72
C GLU A 54 -4.03 3.40 -2.29
N THR A 55 -5.01 3.95 -1.57
CA THR A 55 -4.86 4.36 -0.16
C THR A 55 -4.57 3.15 0.72
N ALA A 56 -5.30 2.04 0.53
CA ALA A 56 -5.06 0.79 1.24
C ALA A 56 -3.67 0.20 0.90
N HIS A 57 -3.26 0.22 -0.37
CA HIS A 57 -1.92 -0.21 -0.80
C HIS A 57 -0.81 0.62 -0.14
N PHE A 58 -0.98 1.94 -0.10
CA PHE A 58 -0.06 2.85 0.58
C PHE A 58 0.11 2.47 2.06
N TRP A 59 -1.00 2.26 2.78
CA TRP A 59 -0.95 1.89 4.18
C TRP A 59 -0.39 0.49 4.45
N ALA A 60 -0.63 -0.47 3.55
CA ALA A 60 -0.02 -1.80 3.61
C ALA A 60 1.51 -1.72 3.49
N ASN A 61 2.03 -0.98 2.49
CA ASN A 61 3.47 -0.76 2.33
C ASN A 61 4.07 -0.05 3.54
N ALA A 62 3.36 0.94 4.08
CA ALA A 62 3.82 1.66 5.26
C ALA A 62 3.82 0.78 6.52
N ALA A 63 2.92 -0.21 6.63
CA ALA A 63 2.91 -1.20 7.70
C ALA A 63 4.13 -2.13 7.60
N ILE A 64 4.45 -2.65 6.40
CA ILE A 64 5.65 -3.46 6.16
C ILE A 64 6.91 -2.68 6.57
N ALA A 65 7.04 -1.45 6.08
CA ALA A 65 8.19 -0.60 6.37
C ALA A 65 8.36 -0.31 7.87
N ARG A 66 7.26 -0.09 8.61
CA ARG A 66 7.31 0.19 10.05
C ARG A 66 7.49 -1.06 10.92
N GLY A 67 7.00 -2.21 10.46
CA GLY A 67 7.11 -3.49 11.17
C GLY A 67 8.52 -4.07 11.15
N SER A 68 9.33 -3.76 10.15
CA SER A 68 10.71 -4.26 10.01
C SER A 68 11.72 -3.67 10.99
N ASP A 69 11.31 -2.74 11.86
CA ASP A 69 12.13 -2.20 12.96
C ASP A 69 11.86 -2.91 14.30
N GLN A 70 10.93 -3.87 14.35
CA GLN A 70 10.63 -4.70 15.53
C GLN A 70 11.38 -6.03 15.46
#